data_AF-A0A1B6KRY0-F1
#
_entry.id   AF-A0A1B6KRY0-F1
#
_cell.length_a   1.000
_cell.length_b   1.000
_cell.length_c   1.000
_cell.angle_alpha   90.00
_cell.angle_beta   90.00
_cell.angle_gamma   90.00
#
_symmetry.space_group_name_H-M   'P 1'
#
loop_
_entity.id
_entity.type
_entity.pdbx_description
1 polymer ?
#
loop_
_entity_poly.entity_id
_entity_poly.type
_entity_poly.pdbx_seq_one_letter_code
_entity_poly.pdbx_strand_id
1 'polypeptide(L)'
;AKLNVPRVLLPLFTRFSTTFTLEVSENGCYKWSSSRPDIVQVTAIEADDNRHCSIKAVVSAVTKEPIRNTVIVLAEEVRTGFVLRCDVIVDVIKSLNMVTTTRELFMEEAPEMFEVCATDDQGNKFTTLEGVEFQWNIENLVQSHSTNQVLRFITFIDSPYETPTTVAKFDSLGLKGHKVLIEGVKTGAAKVSVQLPHPEYNKVSKIEAVLTVVANLLLDPPDSHILAGDTLKFRLLQMQHGRLDEMPLPSAQYVLDVEDTQVIVVDRTVSVVRGVSLGQSRVV
;
A
#
# COMPACT_ATOMS: atom_id res chain seq x y z
N ALA A 1 31.66 -3.38 9.69
CA ALA A 1 30.80 -2.36 9.05
C ALA A 1 30.15 -2.90 7.78
N LYS A 2 28.86 -2.65 7.57
CA LYS A 2 28.12 -3.01 6.34
C LYS A 2 27.21 -1.84 5.92
N LEU A 3 26.97 -1.70 4.61
CA LEU A 3 25.97 -0.78 4.08
C LEU A 3 24.57 -1.40 4.20
N ASN A 4 23.54 -0.55 4.34
CA ASN A 4 22.13 -0.95 4.35
C ASN A 4 21.71 -1.66 3.05
N VAL A 5 22.31 -1.31 1.91
CA VAL A 5 22.10 -1.97 0.62
C VAL A 5 23.40 -2.05 -0.19
N PRO A 6 23.61 -3.11 -0.99
CA PRO A 6 24.76 -3.22 -1.90
C PRO A 6 24.54 -2.49 -3.23
N ARG A 7 23.28 -2.25 -3.61
CA ARG A 7 22.88 -1.66 -4.89
C ARG A 7 21.62 -0.82 -4.73
N VAL A 8 21.58 0.31 -5.42
CA VAL A 8 20.43 1.23 -5.50
C VAL A 8 20.06 1.43 -6.96
N LEU A 9 18.78 1.43 -7.29
CA LEU A 9 18.25 1.81 -8.60
C LEU A 9 17.32 3.02 -8.42
N LEU A 10 17.73 4.17 -8.94
CA LEU A 10 17.00 5.44 -8.84
C LEU A 10 16.34 5.82 -10.17
N PRO A 11 15.08 6.29 -10.15
CA PRO A 11 14.41 6.74 -11.36
C PRO A 11 14.84 8.17 -11.73
N LEU A 12 14.94 8.42 -13.02
CA LEU A 12 15.32 9.71 -13.59
C LEU A 12 14.11 10.64 -13.77
N PHE A 13 14.26 11.91 -13.42
CA PHE A 13 13.24 12.95 -13.65
C PHE A 13 13.89 14.24 -14.12
N THR A 14 13.20 14.95 -15.01
CA THR A 14 13.69 16.18 -15.63
C THR A 14 13.65 17.38 -14.66
N ARG A 15 12.58 17.48 -13.86
CA ARG A 15 12.30 18.66 -13.02
C ARG A 15 12.84 18.57 -11.59
N PHE A 16 13.08 17.37 -11.09
CA PHE A 16 13.57 17.13 -9.74
C PHE A 16 14.51 15.92 -9.74
N SER A 17 15.13 15.66 -8.60
CA SER A 17 16.03 14.52 -8.41
C SER A 17 15.47 13.61 -7.34
N THR A 18 15.48 12.31 -7.61
CA THR A 18 15.16 11.30 -6.61
C THR A 18 16.38 11.00 -5.77
N THR A 19 16.12 10.64 -4.52
CA THR A 19 17.16 10.49 -3.50
C THR A 19 16.97 9.21 -2.71
N PHE A 20 18.08 8.61 -2.26
CA PHE A 20 18.06 7.48 -1.34
C PHE A 20 19.15 7.66 -0.27
N THR A 21 18.88 7.24 0.96
CA THR A 21 19.84 7.35 2.06
C THR A 21 20.63 6.05 2.19
N LEU A 22 21.93 6.13 1.94
CA LEU A 22 22.88 5.09 2.31
C LEU A 22 23.27 5.27 3.78
N GLU A 23 23.35 4.15 4.50
CA GLU A 23 23.70 4.12 5.92
C GLU A 23 24.64 2.96 6.20
N VAL A 24 25.63 3.21 7.05
CA VAL A 24 26.55 2.18 7.55
C VAL A 24 26.06 1.69 8.92
N SER A 25 25.92 0.37 9.07
CA SER A 25 25.33 -0.28 10.25
C SER A 25 26.11 -0.11 11.56
N GLU A 26 27.41 0.19 11.46
CA GLU A 26 28.30 0.35 12.62
C GLU A 26 28.71 1.81 12.74
N ASN A 27 28.70 2.31 13.98
CA ASN A 27 29.20 3.64 14.29
C ASN A 27 30.62 3.80 13.76
N GLY A 28 30.85 4.90 13.05
CA GLY A 28 32.11 5.18 12.40
C GLY A 28 32.08 6.57 11.78
N CYS A 29 33.15 6.91 11.09
CA CYS A 29 33.33 8.20 10.45
C CYS A 29 33.74 7.92 9.01
N TYR A 30 32.76 7.98 8.09
CA TYR A 30 32.97 7.63 6.69
C TYR A 30 32.96 8.87 5.81
N LYS A 31 33.96 8.98 4.93
CA LYS A 31 33.98 9.95 3.84
C LYS A 31 33.31 9.33 2.62
N TRP A 32 32.36 10.06 2.06
CA TRP A 32 31.56 9.61 0.94
C TRP A 32 32.05 10.22 -0.35
N SER A 33 32.17 9.40 -1.40
CA SER A 33 32.58 9.85 -2.73
C SER A 33 31.81 9.13 -3.83
N SER A 34 31.68 9.80 -4.97
CA SER A 34 31.05 9.28 -6.19
C SER A 34 32.07 9.23 -7.31
N SER A 35 32.10 8.13 -8.07
CA SER A 35 32.95 8.02 -9.26
C SER A 35 32.49 8.91 -10.42
N ARG A 36 31.20 9.33 -10.42
CA ARG A 36 30.58 10.21 -11.41
C ARG A 36 29.62 11.19 -10.74
N PRO A 37 30.16 12.28 -10.12
CA PRO A 37 29.34 13.29 -9.44
C PRO A 37 28.37 14.03 -10.38
N ASP A 38 28.64 14.03 -11.69
CA ASP A 38 27.79 14.57 -12.75
C ASP A 38 26.50 13.75 -12.97
N ILE A 39 26.48 12.49 -12.54
CA ILE A 39 25.34 11.57 -12.70
C ILE A 39 24.65 11.33 -11.36
N VAL A 40 25.44 10.94 -10.34
CA VAL A 40 24.98 10.70 -8.98
C VAL A 40 25.78 11.57 -8.03
N GLN A 41 25.11 12.53 -7.42
CA GLN A 41 25.68 13.36 -6.37
C GLN A 41 25.51 12.66 -5.03
N VAL A 42 26.50 12.79 -4.15
CA VAL A 42 26.50 12.21 -2.81
C VAL A 42 26.75 13.31 -1.80
N THR A 43 25.87 13.41 -0.80
CA THR A 43 25.95 14.42 0.25
C THR A 43 25.84 13.74 1.61
N ALA A 44 26.86 13.89 2.46
CA ALA A 44 26.83 13.37 3.82
C ALA A 44 25.74 14.07 4.66
N ILE A 45 25.00 13.29 5.46
CA ILE A 45 23.99 13.80 6.40
C ILE A 45 24.64 13.94 7.77
N GLU A 46 24.35 14.97 8.56
CA GLU A 46 24.90 15.10 9.93
C GLU A 46 26.43 14.97 9.96
N ALA A 47 27.11 15.55 8.96
CA ALA A 47 28.57 15.48 8.90
C ALA A 47 29.17 16.17 10.13
N ASP A 48 30.10 15.49 10.82
CA ASP A 48 30.88 16.12 11.89
C ASP A 48 31.67 17.30 11.29
N ASP A 49 31.37 18.52 11.71
CA ASP A 49 31.94 19.77 11.18
C ASP A 49 33.48 19.77 11.20
N ASN A 50 34.09 19.01 12.12
CA ASN A 50 35.55 18.93 12.22
C ASN A 50 36.18 17.84 11.34
N ARG A 51 35.41 16.81 10.95
CA ARG A 51 35.95 15.62 10.26
C ARG A 51 35.37 15.39 8.87
N HIS A 52 34.34 16.14 8.49
CA HIS A 52 33.63 16.04 7.20
C HIS A 52 33.29 14.59 6.84
N CYS A 53 32.81 13.82 7.82
CA CYS A 53 32.46 12.42 7.68
C CYS A 53 31.11 12.15 8.32
N SER A 54 30.44 11.09 7.87
CA SER A 54 29.17 10.67 8.43
C SER A 54 28.94 9.17 8.25
N ILE A 55 28.10 8.60 9.12
CA ILE A 55 27.54 7.26 8.95
C ILE A 55 26.46 7.19 7.85
N LYS A 56 25.90 8.33 7.44
CA LYS A 56 24.81 8.44 6.48
C LYS A 56 25.16 9.40 5.34
N ALA A 57 24.72 9.07 4.14
CA ALA A 57 24.77 9.97 3.00
C ALA A 57 23.53 9.82 2.12
N VAL A 58 23.07 10.93 1.57
CA VAL A 58 22.05 10.93 0.53
C VAL A 58 22.74 10.81 -0.82
N VAL A 59 22.29 9.85 -1.61
CA VAL A 59 22.62 9.75 -3.04
C VAL A 59 21.47 10.30 -3.86
N SER A 60 21.77 11.18 -4.82
CA SER A 60 20.78 11.90 -5.63
C SER A 60 21.06 11.73 -7.12
N ALA A 61 20.05 11.35 -7.91
CA ALA A 61 20.16 11.26 -9.36
C ALA A 61 20.07 12.66 -10.00
N VAL A 62 21.22 13.23 -10.38
CA VAL A 62 21.33 14.62 -10.88
C VAL A 62 21.35 14.71 -12.41
N THR A 63 21.76 13.64 -13.10
CA THR A 63 21.66 13.60 -14.58
C THR A 63 20.20 13.72 -15.04
N LYS A 64 20.02 14.39 -16.18
CA LYS A 64 18.74 14.52 -16.88
C LYS A 64 18.69 13.71 -18.17
N GLU A 65 19.78 13.04 -18.52
CA GLU A 65 19.84 12.19 -19.69
C GLU A 65 19.11 10.87 -19.42
N PRO A 66 18.15 10.46 -20.27
CA PRO A 66 17.37 9.24 -20.10
C PRO A 66 18.18 7.99 -20.52
N ILE A 67 19.37 7.85 -19.95
CA ILE A 67 20.33 6.79 -20.27
C ILE A 67 20.65 6.06 -18.98
N ARG A 68 20.54 4.73 -19.03
CA ARG A 68 20.95 3.87 -17.94
C ARG A 68 22.43 4.06 -17.65
N ASN A 69 22.75 4.48 -16.43
CA ASN A 69 24.14 4.64 -15.97
C ASN A 69 24.36 3.90 -14.66
N THR A 70 25.55 3.36 -14.47
CA THR A 70 25.98 2.75 -13.20
C THR A 70 27.14 3.56 -12.63
N VAL A 71 26.97 4.04 -11.41
CA VAL A 71 27.93 4.88 -10.68
C VAL A 71 28.36 4.16 -9.41
N ILE A 72 29.64 4.21 -9.10
CA ILE A 72 30.17 3.62 -7.88
C ILE A 72 30.21 4.70 -6.80
N VAL A 73 29.54 4.44 -5.68
CA VAL A 73 29.60 5.26 -4.48
C VAL A 73 30.44 4.52 -3.43
N LEU A 74 31.40 5.23 -2.85
CA LEU A 74 32.33 4.68 -1.87
C LEU A 74 32.16 5.39 -0.52
N ALA A 75 32.21 4.61 0.56
CA ALA A 75 32.29 5.10 1.92
C ALA A 75 33.61 4.61 2.54
N GLU A 76 34.56 5.52 2.73
CA GLU A 76 35.89 5.23 3.27
C GLU A 76 35.94 5.60 4.75
N GLU A 77 36.25 4.65 5.62
CA GLU A 77 36.40 4.91 7.04
C GLU A 77 37.72 5.65 7.34
N VAL A 78 37.61 6.83 7.96
CA VAL A 78 38.74 7.78 8.09
C VAL A 78 39.93 7.24 8.89
N ARG A 79 39.71 6.27 9.79
CA ARG A 79 40.78 5.73 10.66
C ARG A 79 41.52 4.54 10.05
N THR A 80 40.79 3.60 9.48
CA THR A 80 41.37 2.35 8.95
C THR A 80 41.62 2.39 7.45
N GLY A 81 41.01 3.34 6.72
CA GLY A 81 41.01 3.36 5.26
C GLY A 81 40.16 2.24 4.65
N PHE A 82 39.35 1.54 5.45
CA PHE A 82 38.46 0.50 4.95
C PHE A 82 37.35 1.11 4.09
N VAL A 83 37.15 0.56 2.90
CA VAL A 83 36.20 1.09 1.91
C VAL A 83 35.00 0.16 1.75
N LEU A 84 33.82 0.71 1.91
CA LEU A 84 32.55 0.11 1.52
C LEU A 84 32.13 0.63 0.15
N ARG A 85 31.55 -0.24 -0.67
CA ARG A 85 31.11 0.06 -2.04
C ARG A 85 29.61 -0.17 -2.19
N CYS A 86 28.93 0.79 -2.82
CA CYS A 86 27.57 0.67 -3.31
C CYS A 86 27.54 0.98 -4.81
N ASP A 87 26.85 0.16 -5.60
CA ASP A 87 26.56 0.48 -7.00
C ASP A 87 25.22 1.24 -7.07
N VAL A 88 25.23 2.48 -7.56
CA VAL A 88 24.02 3.28 -7.79
C VAL A 88 23.74 3.30 -9.29
N ILE A 89 22.63 2.70 -9.68
CA ILE A 89 22.13 2.68 -11.04
C ILE A 89 21.06 3.76 -11.16
N VAL A 90 21.11 4.54 -12.23
CA VAL A 90 20.05 5.48 -12.59
C VAL A 90 19.44 5.03 -13.91
N ASP A 91 18.11 5.05 -14.01
CA ASP A 91 17.40 4.61 -15.21
C ASP A 91 16.00 5.24 -15.33
N VAL A 92 15.35 5.04 -16.46
CA VAL A 92 13.98 5.47 -16.74
C VAL A 92 12.96 4.42 -16.31
N ILE A 93 11.82 4.88 -15.79
CA ILE A 93 10.68 4.01 -15.49
C ILE A 93 10.07 3.48 -16.79
N LYS A 94 9.92 2.15 -16.88
CA LYS A 94 9.27 1.48 -18.01
C LYS A 94 7.83 1.09 -17.74
N SER A 95 7.56 0.57 -16.55
CA SER A 95 6.23 0.12 -16.15
C SER A 95 5.97 0.36 -14.68
N LEU A 96 4.69 0.49 -14.33
CA LEU A 96 4.21 0.59 -12.96
C LEU A 96 3.52 -0.73 -12.57
N ASN A 97 3.46 -1.01 -11.28
CA ASN A 97 2.65 -2.08 -10.70
C ASN A 97 2.07 -1.63 -9.36
N MET A 98 0.89 -2.14 -9.01
CA MET A 98 0.20 -1.80 -7.76
C MET A 98 0.37 -2.95 -6.78
N VAL A 99 1.03 -2.66 -5.66
CA VAL A 99 1.31 -3.59 -4.56
C VAL A 99 0.27 -3.36 -3.47
N THR A 100 -0.50 -4.41 -3.16
CA THR A 100 -1.60 -4.36 -2.19
C THR A 100 -1.67 -5.69 -1.45
N THR A 101 -2.18 -5.65 -0.23
CA THR A 101 -2.44 -6.84 0.60
C THR A 101 -3.75 -7.53 0.19
N THR A 102 -4.76 -6.74 -0.16
CA THR A 102 -6.11 -7.20 -0.52
C THR A 102 -6.68 -6.41 -1.71
N ARG A 103 -7.72 -6.96 -2.33
CA ARG A 103 -8.60 -6.29 -3.32
C ARG A 103 -10.05 -6.15 -2.80
N GLU A 104 -10.30 -6.63 -1.60
CA GLU A 104 -11.56 -6.55 -0.89
C GLU A 104 -11.35 -5.69 0.36
N LEU A 105 -12.19 -4.68 0.52
CA LEU A 105 -12.20 -3.78 1.67
C LEU A 105 -13.51 -3.96 2.41
N PHE A 106 -13.48 -3.75 3.72
CA PHE A 106 -14.70 -3.68 4.51
C PHE A 106 -15.18 -2.21 4.61
N MET A 107 -16.49 -2.04 4.57
CA MET A 107 -17.12 -0.75 4.78
C MET A 107 -16.85 -0.26 6.22
N GLU A 108 -16.43 1.00 6.37
CA GLU A 108 -16.16 1.65 7.67
C GLU A 108 -15.07 0.99 8.53
N GLU A 109 -14.18 0.20 7.92
CA GLU A 109 -12.97 -0.29 8.57
C GLU A 109 -11.77 0.65 8.38
N ALA A 110 -10.66 0.31 9.02
CA ALA A 110 -9.40 1.01 8.84
C ALA A 110 -9.02 1.06 7.34
N PRO A 111 -8.52 2.20 6.85
CA PRO A 111 -8.12 2.31 5.46
C PRO A 111 -7.00 1.33 5.14
N GLU A 112 -6.96 0.84 3.91
CA GLU A 112 -5.91 -0.04 3.42
C GLU A 112 -4.85 0.74 2.65
N MET A 113 -3.59 0.33 2.79
CA MET A 113 -2.47 0.95 2.10
C MET A 113 -2.29 0.35 0.70
N PHE A 114 -2.27 1.23 -0.30
CA PHE A 114 -1.94 0.89 -1.67
C PHE A 114 -0.60 1.55 -2.04
N GLU A 115 0.35 0.75 -2.50
CA GLU A 115 1.66 1.20 -2.93
C GLU A 115 1.85 1.00 -4.44
N VAL A 116 2.51 1.94 -5.09
CA VAL A 116 3.01 1.79 -6.45
C VAL A 116 4.48 1.41 -6.40
N CYS A 117 4.84 0.39 -7.16
CA CYS A 117 6.22 0.16 -7.54
C CYS A 117 6.40 0.39 -9.03
N ALA A 118 7.64 0.68 -9.43
CA ALA A 118 8.02 0.88 -10.81
C ALA A 118 9.14 -0.08 -11.17
N THR A 119 9.23 -0.43 -12.45
CA THR A 119 10.33 -1.25 -12.98
C THR A 119 10.96 -0.62 -14.21
N ASP A 120 12.24 -0.90 -14.42
CA ASP A 120 12.96 -0.59 -15.65
C ASP A 120 12.57 -1.56 -16.79
N ASP A 121 13.22 -1.41 -17.95
CA ASP A 121 13.00 -2.28 -19.12
C ASP A 121 13.55 -3.70 -18.96
N GLN A 122 14.35 -3.94 -17.92
CA GLN A 122 14.87 -5.25 -17.53
C GLN A 122 13.99 -5.93 -16.47
N GLY A 123 12.93 -5.27 -15.99
CA GLY A 123 12.05 -5.77 -14.93
C GLY A 123 12.59 -5.59 -13.52
N ASN A 124 13.65 -4.81 -13.31
CA ASN A 124 14.18 -4.51 -11.98
C ASN A 124 13.31 -3.46 -11.29
N LYS A 125 12.91 -3.71 -10.04
CA LYS A 125 12.17 -2.75 -9.21
C LYS A 125 13.08 -1.58 -8.81
N PHE A 126 12.62 -0.34 -9.03
CA PHE A 126 13.28 0.85 -8.50
C PHE A 126 13.32 0.81 -6.97
N THR A 127 14.49 1.14 -6.39
CA THR A 127 14.72 1.05 -4.94
C THR A 127 13.81 1.99 -4.17
N THR A 128 13.51 3.17 -4.72
CA THR A 128 12.62 4.14 -4.10
C THR A 128 11.84 4.93 -5.15
N LEU A 129 10.63 5.30 -4.78
CA LEU A 129 9.76 6.27 -5.46
C LEU A 129 9.37 7.40 -4.51
N GLU A 130 10.13 7.59 -3.43
CA GLU A 130 9.93 8.68 -2.49
C GLU A 130 10.18 10.03 -3.17
N GLY A 131 9.34 11.01 -2.85
CA GLY A 131 9.38 12.33 -3.49
C GLY A 131 8.84 12.37 -4.93
N VAL A 132 8.35 11.25 -5.47
CA VAL A 132 7.69 11.22 -6.78
C VAL A 132 6.18 11.38 -6.61
N GLU A 133 5.62 12.37 -7.31
CA GLU A 133 4.18 12.60 -7.40
C GLU A 133 3.54 11.58 -8.37
N PHE A 134 2.38 11.05 -7.97
CA PHE A 134 1.53 10.17 -8.77
C PHE A 134 0.11 10.72 -8.83
N GLN A 135 -0.52 10.58 -9.99
CA GLN A 135 -1.93 10.90 -10.16
C GLN A 135 -2.77 9.66 -9.91
N TRP A 136 -3.50 9.67 -8.80
CA TRP A 136 -4.45 8.62 -8.42
C TRP A 136 -5.88 9.05 -8.71
N ASN A 137 -6.70 8.11 -9.17
CA ASN A 137 -8.12 8.33 -9.44
C ASN A 137 -8.98 7.15 -8.95
N ILE A 138 -10.22 7.45 -8.54
CA ILE A 138 -11.24 6.47 -8.17
C ILE A 138 -12.42 6.63 -9.14
N GLU A 139 -12.82 5.54 -9.77
CA GLU A 139 -13.96 5.47 -10.69
C GLU A 139 -14.96 4.41 -10.20
N ASN A 140 -16.19 4.81 -9.89
CA ASN A 140 -17.26 3.86 -9.55
C ASN A 140 -17.60 3.02 -10.79
N LEU A 141 -17.65 1.69 -10.65
CA LEU A 141 -17.99 0.80 -11.77
C LEU A 141 -19.50 0.74 -12.05
N VAL A 142 -20.32 0.98 -11.02
CA VAL A 142 -21.78 1.01 -11.17
C VAL A 142 -22.24 2.46 -11.29
N GLN A 143 -22.69 2.85 -12.49
CA GLN A 143 -23.34 4.13 -12.77
C GLN A 143 -24.75 4.15 -12.17
N SER A 144 -24.87 4.14 -10.84
CA SER A 144 -26.11 4.58 -10.21
C SER A 144 -26.12 6.10 -10.20
N HIS A 145 -27.28 6.73 -10.43
CA HIS A 145 -27.47 8.19 -10.33
C HIS A 145 -27.21 8.76 -8.92
N SER A 146 -26.73 7.94 -7.99
CA SER A 146 -26.32 8.38 -6.67
C SER A 146 -24.86 8.86 -6.73
N THR A 147 -24.62 10.08 -6.26
CA THR A 147 -23.29 10.72 -6.14
C THR A 147 -22.37 10.04 -5.11
N ASN A 148 -22.74 8.85 -4.65
CA ASN A 148 -22.09 8.21 -3.54
C ASN A 148 -20.85 7.44 -4.02
N GLN A 149 -19.68 7.84 -3.56
CA GLN A 149 -18.43 7.13 -3.83
C GLN A 149 -18.35 5.85 -3.00
N VAL A 150 -17.99 4.74 -3.65
CA VAL A 150 -17.75 3.43 -2.99
C VAL A 150 -16.47 3.47 -2.16
N LEU A 151 -15.46 4.18 -2.67
CA LEU A 151 -14.14 4.33 -2.07
C LEU A 151 -13.82 5.79 -1.83
N ARG A 152 -12.97 6.07 -0.83
CA ARG A 152 -12.42 7.40 -0.59
C ARG A 152 -10.94 7.32 -0.26
N PHE A 153 -10.19 8.33 -0.68
CA PHE A 153 -8.81 8.53 -0.23
C PHE A 153 -8.80 9.19 1.14
N ILE A 154 -7.97 8.67 2.04
CA ILE A 154 -7.67 9.29 3.33
C ILE A 154 -6.20 9.72 3.35
N THR A 155 -5.89 10.78 4.08
CA THR A 155 -4.50 11.20 4.33
C THR A 155 -3.91 10.33 5.43
N PHE A 156 -2.59 10.20 5.49
CA PHE A 156 -1.96 9.44 6.58
C PHE A 156 -2.16 10.10 7.94
N ILE A 157 -2.23 11.43 7.99
CA ILE A 157 -2.46 12.17 9.24
C ILE A 157 -3.87 11.95 9.82
N ASP A 158 -4.87 11.75 8.97
CA ASP A 158 -6.25 11.44 9.39
C ASP A 158 -6.47 9.94 9.63
N SER A 159 -5.43 9.12 9.47
CA SER A 159 -5.48 7.67 9.61
C SER A 159 -4.91 7.20 10.95
N PRO A 160 -5.16 5.94 11.35
CA PRO A 160 -4.53 5.36 12.54
C PRO A 160 -3.05 4.97 12.32
N TYR A 161 -2.50 5.16 11.12
CA TYR A 161 -1.13 4.76 10.80
C TYR A 161 -0.09 5.84 11.10
N GLU A 162 1.14 5.38 11.39
CA GLU A 162 2.29 6.29 11.42
C GLU A 162 2.51 6.91 10.04
N THR A 163 2.58 8.23 9.98
CA THR A 163 2.76 8.97 8.73
C THR A 163 4.25 9.02 8.35
N PRO A 164 4.68 8.41 7.24
CA PRO A 164 6.05 8.57 6.77
C PRO A 164 6.33 10.03 6.42
N THR A 165 7.50 10.54 6.80
CA THR A 165 7.89 11.95 6.55
C THR A 165 7.86 12.32 5.07
N THR A 166 8.14 11.36 4.19
CA THR A 166 8.09 11.52 2.73
C THR A 166 6.67 11.63 2.19
N VAL A 167 5.69 11.05 2.87
CA VAL A 167 4.26 11.13 2.52
C VAL A 167 3.60 12.37 3.12
N ALA A 168 3.96 12.75 4.36
CA ALA A 168 3.44 13.94 5.04
C ALA A 168 3.54 15.22 4.18
N LYS A 169 4.65 15.37 3.43
CA LYS A 169 4.86 16.50 2.53
C LYS A 169 3.81 16.53 1.41
N PHE A 170 3.52 15.40 0.79
CA PHE A 170 2.52 15.32 -0.28
C PHE A 170 1.11 15.56 0.25
N ASP A 171 0.77 14.95 1.40
CA ASP A 171 -0.53 15.16 2.06
C ASP A 171 -0.76 16.66 2.36
N SER A 172 0.25 17.36 2.88
CA SER A 172 0.17 18.80 3.17
C SER A 172 -0.05 19.69 1.93
N LEU A 173 0.33 19.20 0.75
CA LEU A 173 0.17 19.88 -0.54
C LEU A 173 -1.09 19.42 -1.29
N GLY A 174 -1.88 18.49 -0.74
CA GLY A 174 -3.02 17.88 -1.43
C GLY A 174 -2.63 16.97 -2.60
N LEU A 175 -1.35 16.60 -2.68
CA LEU A 175 -0.77 15.74 -3.70
C LEU A 175 -0.69 14.30 -3.18
N LYS A 176 -0.45 13.35 -4.08
CA LYS A 176 -0.33 11.93 -3.73
C LYS A 176 1.01 11.38 -4.22
N GLY A 177 1.68 10.63 -3.36
CA GLY A 177 2.94 9.97 -3.69
C GLY A 177 2.74 8.55 -4.18
N HIS A 178 3.80 7.74 -4.03
CA HIS A 178 3.80 6.31 -4.34
C HIS A 178 2.94 5.47 -3.36
N LYS A 179 2.46 6.04 -2.25
CA LYS A 179 1.58 5.40 -1.27
C LYS A 179 0.33 6.23 -1.05
N VAL A 180 -0.82 5.57 -0.98
CA VAL A 180 -2.11 6.17 -0.63
C VAL A 180 -2.88 5.24 0.31
N LEU A 181 -3.76 5.83 1.11
CA LEU A 181 -4.71 5.10 1.94
C LEU A 181 -6.09 5.18 1.29
N ILE A 182 -6.77 4.04 1.20
CA ILE A 182 -8.09 3.91 0.60
C ILE A 182 -9.01 3.20 1.59
N GLU A 183 -10.16 3.80 1.88
CA GLU A 183 -11.20 3.20 2.72
C GLU A 183 -12.45 2.83 1.90
N GLY A 184 -13.18 1.83 2.39
CA GLY A 184 -14.50 1.48 1.89
C GLY A 184 -15.58 2.36 2.55
N VAL A 185 -16.26 3.18 1.75
CA VAL A 185 -17.34 4.06 2.24
C VAL A 185 -18.70 3.41 2.07
N LYS A 186 -18.92 2.68 0.98
CA LYS A 186 -20.16 1.96 0.70
C LYS A 186 -19.88 0.65 0.01
N THR A 187 -20.74 -0.34 0.24
CA THR A 187 -20.68 -1.61 -0.47
C THR A 187 -20.78 -1.41 -1.98
N GLY A 188 -19.96 -2.13 -2.75
CA GLY A 188 -19.95 -2.04 -4.20
C GLY A 188 -18.58 -2.28 -4.79
N ALA A 189 -18.43 -2.05 -6.09
CA ALA A 189 -17.14 -2.18 -6.77
C ALA A 189 -16.72 -0.83 -7.38
N ALA A 190 -15.45 -0.50 -7.22
CA ALA A 190 -14.84 0.68 -7.81
C ALA A 190 -13.44 0.37 -8.32
N LYS A 191 -13.03 1.12 -9.33
CA LYS A 191 -11.73 1.00 -9.97
C LYS A 191 -10.82 2.11 -9.47
N VAL A 192 -9.66 1.72 -8.98
CA VAL A 192 -8.58 2.63 -8.63
C VAL A 192 -7.57 2.61 -9.77
N SER A 193 -7.15 3.78 -10.23
CA SER A 193 -6.12 3.90 -11.26
C SER A 193 -5.02 4.84 -10.83
N VAL A 194 -3.80 4.57 -11.27
CA VAL A 194 -2.64 5.43 -10.99
C VAL A 194 -1.71 5.54 -12.19
N GLN A 195 -1.18 6.75 -12.39
CA GLN A 195 -0.28 7.09 -13.48
C GLN A 195 0.76 8.13 -13.05
N LEU A 196 1.83 8.25 -13.84
CA LEU A 196 2.84 9.30 -13.68
C LEU A 196 2.37 10.58 -14.38
N PRO A 197 2.18 11.71 -13.67
CA PRO A 197 1.81 13.00 -14.26
C PRO A 197 3.01 13.75 -14.87
N HIS A 198 4.06 13.04 -15.26
CA HIS A 198 5.33 13.62 -15.71
C HIS A 198 5.49 13.48 -17.24
N PRO A 199 5.78 14.56 -18.00
CA PRO A 199 5.84 14.51 -19.46
C PRO A 199 6.79 13.46 -20.04
N GLU A 200 7.95 13.25 -19.41
CA GLU A 200 8.95 12.24 -19.79
C GLU A 200 8.42 10.80 -19.70
N TYR A 201 7.34 10.57 -18.95
CA TYR A 201 6.72 9.27 -18.72
C TYR A 201 5.33 9.15 -19.36
N ASN A 202 4.98 10.00 -20.33
CA ASN A 202 3.68 9.95 -21.02
C ASN A 202 3.36 8.62 -21.73
N LYS A 203 4.39 7.82 -22.04
CA LYS A 203 4.25 6.48 -22.66
C LYS A 203 4.12 5.36 -21.63
N VAL A 204 4.35 5.63 -20.35
CA VAL A 204 4.17 4.64 -19.28
C VAL A 204 2.68 4.48 -19.05
N SER A 205 2.16 3.28 -19.29
CA SER A 205 0.74 3.01 -19.11
C SER A 205 0.32 3.20 -17.66
N LYS A 206 -0.85 3.80 -17.46
CA LYS A 206 -1.52 3.77 -16.17
C LYS A 206 -1.83 2.33 -15.77
N ILE A 207 -1.85 2.07 -14.47
CA ILE A 207 -2.27 0.80 -13.91
C ILE A 207 -3.61 0.96 -13.22
N GLU A 208 -4.40 -0.10 -13.23
CA GLU A 208 -5.74 -0.11 -12.67
C GLU A 208 -5.94 -1.35 -11.80
N ALA A 209 -6.79 -1.21 -10.79
CA ALA A 209 -7.24 -2.30 -9.96
C ALA A 209 -8.71 -2.10 -9.61
N VAL A 210 -9.48 -3.18 -9.71
CA VAL A 210 -10.86 -3.20 -9.21
C VAL A 210 -10.82 -3.61 -7.75
N LEU A 211 -11.41 -2.80 -6.89
CA LEU A 211 -11.62 -3.08 -5.48
C LEU A 211 -13.10 -3.29 -5.23
N THR A 212 -13.40 -4.23 -4.34
CA THR A 212 -14.77 -4.50 -3.87
C THR A 212 -14.85 -4.09 -2.42
N VAL A 213 -15.90 -3.36 -2.06
CA VAL A 213 -16.23 -3.04 -0.69
C VAL A 213 -17.40 -3.92 -0.26
N VAL A 214 -17.22 -4.66 0.82
CA VAL A 214 -18.24 -5.54 1.40
C VAL A 214 -18.63 -5.03 2.80
N ALA A 215 -19.82 -5.38 3.25
CA ALA A 215 -20.22 -5.10 4.62
C ALA A 215 -19.47 -6.06 5.57
N ASN A 216 -18.94 -5.53 6.69
CA ASN A 216 -18.43 -6.39 7.75
C ASN A 216 -19.63 -6.90 8.58
N LEU A 217 -20.04 -8.13 8.26
CA LEU A 217 -21.18 -8.80 8.86
C LEU A 217 -20.72 -9.99 9.70
N LEU A 218 -21.37 -10.16 10.84
CA LEU A 218 -21.10 -11.21 11.81
C LEU A 218 -22.42 -11.90 12.14
N LEU A 219 -22.40 -13.23 12.16
CA LEU A 219 -23.50 -14.02 12.69
C LEU A 219 -23.24 -14.31 14.16
N ASP A 220 -24.25 -14.07 14.99
CA ASP A 220 -24.25 -14.42 16.40
C ASP A 220 -25.42 -15.37 16.71
N PRO A 221 -25.18 -16.52 17.37
CA PRO A 221 -23.88 -17.01 17.84
C PRO A 221 -22.96 -17.48 16.70
N PRO A 222 -21.62 -17.40 16.86
CA PRO A 222 -20.67 -17.83 15.82
C PRO A 222 -20.61 -19.36 15.68
N ASP A 223 -20.72 -20.07 16.79
CA ASP A 223 -20.78 -21.53 16.85
C ASP A 223 -21.91 -21.95 17.80
N SER A 224 -22.57 -23.08 17.49
CA SER A 224 -23.68 -23.57 18.31
C SER A 224 -23.91 -25.07 18.16
N HIS A 225 -24.47 -25.65 19.21
CA HIS A 225 -24.91 -27.05 19.25
C HIS A 225 -26.39 -27.09 19.63
N ILE A 226 -27.20 -27.71 18.78
CA ILE A 226 -28.64 -27.88 19.00
C ILE A 226 -29.03 -29.35 18.79
N LEU A 227 -30.10 -29.81 19.44
CA LEU A 227 -30.63 -31.15 19.24
C LEU A 227 -31.46 -31.23 17.96
N ALA A 228 -31.64 -32.44 17.43
CA ALA A 228 -32.57 -32.67 16.33
C ALA A 228 -34.00 -32.28 16.76
N GLY A 229 -34.65 -31.45 15.97
CA GLY A 229 -35.97 -30.88 16.26
C GLY A 229 -35.93 -29.46 16.86
N ASP A 230 -34.85 -29.11 17.57
CA ASP A 230 -34.68 -27.79 18.19
C ASP A 230 -34.38 -26.70 17.15
N THR A 231 -34.61 -25.46 17.57
CA THR A 231 -34.39 -24.27 16.75
C THR A 231 -33.38 -23.32 17.37
N LEU A 232 -32.63 -22.63 16.50
CA LEU A 232 -31.68 -21.59 16.84
C LEU A 232 -31.99 -20.34 16.03
N LYS A 233 -32.10 -19.21 16.70
CA LYS A 233 -32.24 -17.90 16.05
C LYS A 233 -30.88 -17.24 15.94
N PHE A 234 -30.49 -16.88 14.73
CA PHE A 234 -29.29 -16.09 14.49
C PHE A 234 -29.61 -14.60 14.51
N ARG A 235 -28.67 -13.82 15.02
CA ARG A 235 -28.62 -12.37 14.91
C ARG A 235 -27.56 -12.01 13.87
N LEU A 236 -27.91 -11.10 12.97
CA LEU A 236 -26.97 -10.52 12.03
C LEU A 236 -26.46 -9.22 12.65
N LEU A 237 -25.18 -9.16 12.96
CA LEU A 237 -24.53 -7.97 13.48
C LEU A 237 -23.70 -7.34 12.37
N GLN A 238 -23.78 -6.02 12.22
CA GLN A 238 -22.93 -5.28 11.30
C GLN A 238 -21.98 -4.40 12.10
N MET A 239 -20.70 -4.43 11.76
CA MET A 239 -19.75 -3.47 12.31
C MET A 239 -19.94 -2.12 11.61
N GLN A 240 -20.26 -1.08 12.38
CA GLN A 240 -20.33 0.31 11.92
C GLN A 240 -19.61 1.22 12.92
N HIS A 241 -18.68 2.04 12.45
CA HIS A 241 -17.92 2.99 13.27
C HIS A 241 -17.34 2.40 14.57
N GLY A 242 -16.84 1.15 14.53
CA GLY A 242 -16.30 0.44 15.70
C GLY A 242 -17.34 -0.04 16.72
N ARG A 243 -18.63 -0.05 16.35
CA ARG A 243 -19.74 -0.59 17.13
C ARG A 243 -20.45 -1.70 16.35
N LEU A 244 -20.99 -2.68 17.07
CA LEU A 244 -21.82 -3.72 16.49
C LEU A 244 -23.29 -3.30 16.57
N ASP A 245 -23.90 -3.10 15.42
CA ASP A 245 -25.33 -2.81 15.29
C ASP A 245 -26.07 -4.06 14.81
N GLU A 246 -27.17 -4.39 15.48
CA GLU A 246 -28.00 -5.55 15.10
C GLU A 246 -28.88 -5.20 13.90
N MET A 247 -28.71 -5.97 12.82
CA MET A 247 -29.52 -5.89 11.62
C MET A 247 -30.75 -6.80 11.76
N PRO A 248 -31.96 -6.27 11.52
CA PRO A 248 -33.17 -7.07 11.63
C PRO A 248 -33.19 -8.15 10.55
N LEU A 249 -33.45 -9.38 10.99
CA LEU A 249 -33.71 -10.53 10.12
C LEU A 249 -35.18 -10.98 10.28
N PRO A 250 -35.90 -11.29 9.19
CA PRO A 250 -35.45 -11.29 7.79
C PRO A 250 -35.22 -9.88 7.22
N SER A 251 -34.23 -9.74 6.33
CA SER A 251 -33.87 -8.48 5.66
C SER A 251 -34.11 -8.57 4.16
N ALA A 252 -34.38 -7.42 3.51
CA ALA A 252 -34.39 -7.35 2.05
C ALA A 252 -32.97 -7.45 1.44
N GLN A 253 -31.93 -7.18 2.24
CA GLN A 253 -30.54 -7.15 1.79
C GLN A 253 -29.79 -8.44 2.09
N TYR A 254 -30.20 -9.17 3.12
CA TYR A 254 -29.48 -10.35 3.62
C TYR A 254 -30.44 -11.51 3.90
N VAL A 255 -30.01 -12.71 3.51
CA VAL A 255 -30.76 -13.96 3.70
C VAL A 255 -29.80 -14.98 4.27
N LEU A 256 -30.26 -15.74 5.26
CA LEU A 256 -29.52 -16.89 5.79
C LEU A 256 -29.64 -18.08 4.85
N ASP A 257 -28.52 -18.74 4.59
CA ASP A 257 -28.44 -19.99 3.86
C ASP A 257 -27.66 -21.05 4.64
N VAL A 258 -27.82 -22.32 4.25
CA VAL A 258 -27.17 -23.46 4.92
C VAL A 258 -26.47 -24.35 3.91
N GLU A 259 -25.28 -24.83 4.26
CA GLU A 259 -24.49 -25.69 3.37
C GLU A 259 -25.07 -27.11 3.25
N ASP A 260 -25.46 -27.73 4.37
CA ASP A 260 -26.04 -29.08 4.38
C ASP A 260 -27.47 -29.11 4.95
N THR A 261 -28.42 -29.22 4.03
CA THR A 261 -29.86 -29.30 4.33
C THR A 261 -30.30 -30.63 4.97
N GLN A 262 -29.46 -31.67 4.97
CA GLN A 262 -29.75 -32.93 5.63
C GLN A 262 -29.52 -32.86 7.14
N VAL A 263 -28.62 -31.96 7.59
CA VAL A 263 -28.27 -31.78 9.00
C VAL A 263 -29.11 -30.67 9.63
N ILE A 264 -29.24 -29.53 8.95
CA ILE A 264 -30.00 -28.36 9.41
C ILE A 264 -30.84 -27.77 8.29
N VAL A 265 -31.98 -27.15 8.61
CA VAL A 265 -32.80 -26.41 7.63
C VAL A 265 -33.03 -24.99 8.11
N VAL A 266 -33.04 -24.03 7.19
CA VAL A 266 -33.29 -22.61 7.50
C VAL A 266 -34.71 -22.23 7.11
N ASP A 267 -35.46 -21.68 8.04
CA ASP A 267 -36.71 -20.97 7.77
C ASP A 267 -36.39 -19.49 7.53
N ARG A 268 -36.34 -19.11 6.26
CA ARG A 268 -35.99 -17.76 5.81
C ARG A 268 -37.04 -16.71 6.20
N THR A 269 -38.27 -17.10 6.52
CA THR A 269 -39.35 -16.16 6.87
C THR A 269 -39.20 -15.64 8.30
N VAL A 270 -38.67 -16.47 9.20
CA VAL A 270 -38.44 -16.12 10.61
C VAL A 270 -36.95 -16.05 10.97
N SER A 271 -36.07 -16.37 10.03
CA SER A 271 -34.61 -16.40 10.19
C SER A 271 -34.16 -17.31 11.34
N VAL A 272 -34.72 -18.53 11.34
CA VAL A 272 -34.47 -19.56 12.33
C VAL A 272 -33.92 -20.80 11.64
N VAL A 273 -32.90 -21.40 12.24
CA VAL A 273 -32.33 -22.68 11.81
C VAL A 273 -32.88 -23.79 12.69
N ARG A 274 -33.24 -24.93 12.10
CA ARG A 274 -33.76 -26.10 12.82
C ARG A 274 -32.86 -27.31 12.60
N GLY A 275 -32.53 -28.02 13.68
CA GLY A 275 -31.79 -29.28 13.62
C GLY A 275 -32.65 -30.39 13.02
N VAL A 276 -32.12 -31.15 12.07
CA VAL A 276 -32.80 -32.28 11.40
C VAL A 276 -32.19 -33.60 11.80
N SER A 277 -30.87 -33.73 11.67
CA SER A 277 -30.15 -34.98 11.95
C SER A 277 -28.78 -34.69 12.59
N LEU A 278 -28.17 -35.73 13.16
CA LEU A 278 -26.85 -35.61 13.76
C LEU A 278 -25.80 -35.34 12.68
N GLY A 279 -25.06 -34.24 12.80
CA GLY A 279 -23.99 -33.87 11.89
C GLY A 279 -23.44 -32.49 12.19
N GLN A 280 -22.65 -31.95 11.26
CA GLN A 280 -22.13 -30.60 11.29
C GLN A 280 -22.49 -29.91 9.98
N SER A 281 -22.94 -28.67 10.05
CA SER A 281 -23.22 -27.82 8.89
C SER A 281 -22.91 -26.37 9.22
N ARG A 282 -22.73 -25.55 8.19
CA ARG A 282 -22.46 -24.11 8.31
C ARG A 282 -23.67 -23.29 7.88
N VAL A 283 -23.88 -22.18 8.58
CA VAL A 283 -24.82 -21.13 8.21
C VAL A 283 -24.03 -19.98 7.60
N VAL A 284 -24.51 -19.44 6.48
CA VAL A 284 -23.92 -18.31 5.74
C VAL A 284 -24.94 -17.22 5.49
#